data_AF-A0A0D6L4T6-F1
#
_entry.id   AF-A0A0D6L4T6-F1
#
_cell.length_a   1.000
_cell.length_b   1.000
_cell.length_c   1.000
_cell.angle_alpha   90.00
_cell.angle_beta   90.00
_cell.angle_gamma   90.00
#
_symmetry.space_group_name_H-M   'P 1'
#
loop_
_entity.id
_entity.type
_entity.pdbx_description
1 polymer ?
#
loop_
_entity_poly.entity_id
_entity_poly.type
_entity_poly.pdbx_seq_one_letter_code
_entity_poly.pdbx_strand_id
1 'polypeptide(L)'
;IILAVFMCCYYYASVVGITQLQSLITIEKMALPDSYLSTFQDSFEASLKTMQPIMVFVLNPGDLREPERLATIKQIVRDFENATYSYGSESTFFWIQAYEDYLNFYGENEEFTYTEIPRFFKSAENFFFSSSVKYNETACLENDPNCITSFFFMTNFHGHIKYHELIPAVKDWRRIAAKYPDYKVYPYSEHAPFVDQ
;
A
#
# COMPACT_ATOMS: atom_id res chain seq x y z
N ILE A 1 4.48 29.81 -50.51
CA ILE A 1 3.13 29.88 -49.87
C ILE A 1 2.54 28.49 -49.70
N ILE A 2 2.32 27.71 -50.77
CA ILE A 2 1.76 26.35 -50.70
C ILE A 2 2.53 25.43 -49.73
N LEU A 3 3.87 25.44 -49.81
CA LEU A 3 4.71 24.63 -48.93
C LEU A 3 4.62 25.03 -47.44
N ALA A 4 4.43 26.33 -47.16
CA ALA A 4 4.26 26.83 -45.80
C ALA A 4 2.90 26.39 -45.22
N VAL A 5 1.84 26.44 -46.01
CA VAL A 5 0.51 25.94 -45.60
C VAL A 5 0.57 24.44 -45.30
N PHE A 6 1.24 23.66 -46.15
CA PHE A 6 1.39 22.22 -45.94
C PHE A 6 2.17 21.90 -44.66
N MET A 7 3.25 22.64 -44.38
CA MET A 7 4.02 22.51 -43.15
C MET A 7 3.20 22.89 -41.91
N CYS A 8 2.40 23.96 -41.97
CA CYS A 8 1.50 24.33 -40.88
C CYS A 8 0.46 23.23 -40.59
N CYS A 9 -0.14 22.65 -41.63
CA CYS A 9 -1.07 21.52 -41.48
C CYS A 9 -0.38 20.29 -40.89
N TYR A 10 0.84 19.98 -41.33
CA TYR A 10 1.63 18.88 -40.79
C TYR A 10 1.92 19.07 -39.30
N TYR A 11 2.45 20.24 -38.90
CA TYR A 11 2.73 20.53 -37.49
C TYR A 11 1.46 20.53 -36.64
N TYR A 12 0.34 21.03 -37.14
CA TYR A 12 -0.93 20.95 -36.45
C TYR A 12 -1.33 19.49 -36.21
N ALA A 13 -1.27 18.63 -37.23
CA ALA A 13 -1.56 17.21 -37.09
C ALA A 13 -0.59 16.50 -36.12
N SER A 14 0.69 16.84 -36.14
CA SER A 14 1.68 16.31 -35.19
C SER A 14 1.39 16.74 -33.76
N VAL A 15 1.05 18.01 -33.52
CA VAL A 15 0.68 18.51 -32.19
C VAL A 15 -0.57 17.79 -31.68
N VAL A 16 -1.60 17.64 -32.52
CA VAL A 16 -2.81 16.90 -32.17
C VAL A 16 -2.47 15.44 -31.84
N GLY A 17 -1.65 14.77 -32.66
CA GLY A 17 -1.22 13.39 -32.43
C GLY A 17 -0.45 13.21 -31.11
N ILE A 18 0.47 14.14 -30.79
CA ILE A 18 1.24 14.12 -29.54
C ILE A 18 0.31 14.31 -28.33
N THR A 19 -0.67 15.22 -28.42
CA THR A 19 -1.62 15.45 -27.30
C THR A 19 -2.55 14.28 -27.01
N GLN A 20 -2.74 13.38 -27.98
CA GLN A 20 -3.58 12.19 -27.84
C GLN A 20 -2.79 10.92 -27.49
N LEU A 21 -1.47 11.00 -27.39
CA LEU A 21 -0.62 9.84 -27.17
C LEU A 21 -0.81 9.31 -25.73
N GLN A 22 -1.37 8.11 -25.61
CA GLN A 22 -1.52 7.43 -24.33
C GLN A 22 -0.47 6.34 -24.18
N SER A 23 0.36 6.45 -23.15
CA SER A 23 1.25 5.36 -22.74
C SER A 23 0.42 4.27 -22.05
N LEU A 24 0.04 3.26 -22.83
CA LEU A 24 -0.67 2.09 -22.32
C LEU A 24 0.28 0.90 -22.43
N ILE A 25 0.92 0.55 -21.31
CA ILE A 25 1.65 -0.70 -21.13
C ILE A 25 0.61 -1.77 -20.79
N THR A 26 0.21 -2.56 -21.78
CA THR A 26 -0.70 -3.70 -21.60
C THR A 26 -0.03 -4.98 -22.09
N ILE A 27 -0.23 -6.09 -21.37
CA ILE A 27 0.34 -7.39 -21.74
C ILE A 27 -0.19 -7.85 -23.11
N GLU A 28 -1.41 -7.45 -23.48
CA GLU A 28 -2.00 -7.66 -24.82
C GLU A 28 -1.10 -7.16 -25.96
N LYS A 29 -0.35 -6.07 -25.76
CA LYS A 29 0.57 -5.52 -26.78
C LYS A 29 1.92 -6.22 -26.83
N MET A 30 2.25 -7.00 -25.80
CA MET A 30 3.52 -7.73 -25.66
C MET A 30 3.37 -9.22 -25.96
N ALA A 31 2.16 -9.78 -25.83
CA ALA A 31 1.85 -11.16 -26.13
C ALA A 31 1.52 -11.36 -27.62
N LEU A 32 1.64 -12.61 -28.09
CA LEU A 32 1.14 -12.99 -29.41
C LEU A 32 -0.40 -12.92 -29.43
N PRO A 33 -1.04 -12.57 -30.58
CA PRO A 33 -2.48 -12.39 -30.67
C PRO A 33 -3.33 -13.59 -30.19
N ASP A 34 -2.83 -14.82 -30.37
CA ASP A 34 -3.52 -16.06 -30.00
C ASP A 34 -2.96 -16.70 -28.71
N SER A 35 -2.25 -15.94 -27.89
CA SER A 35 -1.66 -16.47 -26.66
C SER A 35 -2.70 -16.63 -25.54
N TYR A 36 -2.62 -17.74 -24.80
CA TYR A 36 -3.35 -17.94 -23.54
C TYR A 36 -3.11 -16.81 -22.53
N LEU A 37 -1.97 -16.11 -22.62
CA LEU A 37 -1.63 -14.98 -21.75
C LEU A 37 -2.67 -13.86 -21.82
N SER A 38 -3.32 -13.63 -22.98
CA SER A 38 -4.36 -12.61 -23.09
C SER A 38 -5.58 -12.97 -22.23
N THR A 39 -6.05 -14.21 -22.33
CA THR A 39 -7.22 -14.69 -21.56
C THR A 39 -6.95 -14.76 -20.07
N PHE A 40 -5.73 -15.18 -19.69
CA PHE A 40 -5.29 -15.14 -18.30
C PHE A 40 -5.27 -13.69 -17.78
N GLN A 41 -4.71 -12.75 -18.55
CA GLN A 41 -4.65 -11.35 -18.17
C GLN A 41 -6.03 -10.75 -17.94
N ASP A 42 -6.99 -11.00 -18.84
CA ASP A 42 -8.37 -10.50 -18.68
C ASP A 42 -9.01 -11.00 -17.38
N SER A 43 -8.81 -12.29 -17.08
CA SER A 43 -9.34 -12.92 -15.86
C SER A 43 -8.65 -12.39 -14.61
N PHE A 44 -7.34 -12.16 -14.68
CA PHE A 44 -6.53 -11.62 -13.60
C PHE A 44 -6.90 -10.16 -13.31
N GLU A 45 -7.01 -9.33 -14.35
CA GLU A 45 -7.47 -7.94 -14.26
C GLU A 45 -8.89 -7.84 -13.69
N ALA A 46 -9.81 -8.68 -14.14
CA ALA A 46 -11.17 -8.74 -13.58
C ALA A 46 -11.17 -9.07 -12.08
N SER A 47 -10.28 -9.98 -11.65
CA SER A 47 -10.13 -10.36 -10.24
C SER A 47 -9.54 -9.23 -9.40
N LEU A 48 -8.44 -8.61 -9.86
CA LEU A 48 -7.82 -7.47 -9.17
C LEU A 48 -8.74 -6.25 -9.09
N LYS A 49 -9.58 -6.05 -10.11
CA LYS A 49 -10.56 -4.96 -10.12
C LYS A 49 -11.59 -5.10 -9.00
N THR A 50 -11.85 -6.33 -8.58
CA THR A 50 -12.66 -6.59 -7.39
C THR A 50 -11.87 -6.15 -6.17
N MET A 51 -10.69 -6.72 -5.92
CA MET A 51 -9.92 -6.43 -4.71
C MET A 51 -8.42 -6.45 -4.98
N GLN A 52 -7.78 -5.30 -4.77
CA GLN A 52 -6.34 -5.16 -4.91
C GLN A 52 -5.72 -4.71 -3.57
N PRO A 53 -4.81 -5.50 -2.98
CA PRO A 53 -4.11 -5.08 -1.77
C PRO A 53 -3.03 -4.04 -2.09
N ILE A 54 -2.86 -3.08 -1.18
CA ILE A 54 -1.64 -2.27 -1.09
C ILE A 54 -0.94 -2.59 0.21
N MET A 55 0.39 -2.48 0.20
CA MET A 55 1.22 -2.59 1.39
C MET A 55 1.67 -1.18 1.80
N VAL A 56 1.39 -0.78 3.03
CA VAL A 56 1.84 0.50 3.57
C VAL A 56 2.93 0.25 4.59
N PHE A 57 4.15 0.60 4.24
CA PHE A 57 5.32 0.46 5.09
C PHE A 57 5.43 1.62 6.07
N VAL A 58 5.66 1.31 7.34
CA VAL A 58 6.03 2.26 8.39
C VAL A 58 7.44 1.94 8.82
N LEU A 59 8.40 2.77 8.39
CA LEU A 59 9.83 2.52 8.60
C LEU A 59 10.40 3.17 9.86
N ASN A 60 9.62 4.01 10.54
CA ASN A 60 10.01 4.60 11.82
C ASN A 60 8.81 4.71 12.77
N PRO A 61 8.39 3.59 13.39
CA PRO A 61 7.24 3.61 14.30
C PRO A 61 7.52 4.35 15.62
N GLY A 62 8.80 4.49 16.00
CA GLY A 62 9.18 5.02 17.32
C GLY A 62 8.84 4.03 18.44
N ASP A 63 8.76 4.55 19.67
CA ASP A 63 8.33 3.77 20.83
C ASP A 63 6.80 3.68 20.87
N LEU A 64 6.26 2.48 20.64
CA LEU A 64 4.83 2.19 20.60
C LEU A 64 4.20 2.09 22.00
N ARG A 65 5.00 2.09 23.07
CA ARG A 65 4.49 2.24 24.44
C ARG A 65 4.05 3.67 24.72
N GLU A 66 4.56 4.64 23.97
CA GLU A 66 4.09 6.02 24.03
C GLU A 66 2.67 6.11 23.43
N PRO A 67 1.64 6.46 24.21
CA PRO A 67 0.26 6.44 23.72
C PRO A 67 0.02 7.34 22.51
N GLU A 68 0.71 8.48 22.43
CA GLU A 68 0.62 9.40 21.30
C GLU A 68 1.20 8.79 20.02
N ARG A 69 2.30 8.04 20.13
CA ARG A 69 2.92 7.35 18.98
C ARG A 69 1.98 6.28 18.45
N LEU A 70 1.46 5.44 19.35
CA LEU A 70 0.53 4.37 19.01
C LEU A 70 -0.77 4.91 18.40
N ALA A 71 -1.34 5.97 18.99
CA ALA A 71 -2.53 6.63 18.46
C ALA A 71 -2.31 7.19 17.05
N THR A 72 -1.13 7.79 16.80
CA THR A 72 -0.77 8.30 15.47
C THR A 72 -0.64 7.16 14.45
N ILE A 73 -0.04 6.03 14.81
CA ILE A 73 0.02 4.85 13.94
C ILE A 73 -1.39 4.38 13.56
N LYS A 74 -2.30 4.28 14.52
CA LYS A 74 -3.71 3.92 14.23
C LYS A 74 -4.37 4.97 13.33
N GLN A 75 -4.04 6.25 13.48
CA GLN A 75 -4.53 7.30 12.59
C GLN A 75 -3.99 7.18 11.17
N ILE A 76 -2.73 6.78 10.99
CA ILE A 76 -2.16 6.48 9.66
C ILE A 76 -2.98 5.38 8.99
N VAL A 77 -3.24 4.27 9.70
CA VAL A 77 -4.06 3.17 9.17
C VAL A 77 -5.46 3.67 8.78
N ARG A 78 -6.13 4.42 9.65
CA ARG A 78 -7.45 5.02 9.38
C ARG A 78 -7.47 5.96 8.18
N ASP A 79 -6.41 6.74 7.97
CA ASP A 79 -6.31 7.63 6.81
C ASP A 79 -6.23 6.82 5.51
N PHE A 80 -5.55 5.66 5.51
CA PHE A 80 -5.49 4.75 4.36
C PHE A 80 -6.77 3.94 4.16
N GLU A 81 -7.45 3.57 5.24
CA GLU A 81 -8.79 2.96 5.19
C GLU A 81 -9.84 3.88 4.58
N ASN A 82 -9.67 5.20 4.71
CA ASN A 82 -10.57 6.20 4.14
C ASN A 82 -10.00 6.85 2.87
N ALA A 83 -8.92 6.30 2.31
CA ALA A 83 -8.32 6.82 1.09
C ALA A 83 -9.22 6.57 -0.13
N THR A 84 -8.94 7.30 -1.21
CA THR A 84 -9.65 7.19 -2.47
C THR A 84 -9.63 5.74 -2.99
N TYR A 85 -10.82 5.15 -3.17
CA TYR A 85 -11.08 3.76 -3.60
C TYR A 85 -10.77 2.67 -2.58
N SER A 86 -10.51 3.02 -1.31
CA SER A 86 -10.30 2.04 -0.26
C SER A 86 -11.58 1.29 0.08
N TYR A 87 -11.46 0.01 0.40
CA TYR A 87 -12.56 -0.80 0.93
C TYR A 87 -12.93 -0.46 2.38
N GLY A 88 -12.05 0.20 3.12
CA GLY A 88 -12.22 0.49 4.54
C GLY A 88 -11.60 -0.56 5.47
N SER A 89 -11.89 -0.40 6.76
CA SER A 89 -11.28 -1.14 7.86
C SER A 89 -11.49 -2.65 7.80
N GLU A 90 -12.62 -3.11 7.28
CA GLU A 90 -12.94 -4.54 7.14
C GLU A 90 -11.96 -5.28 6.20
N SER A 91 -11.25 -4.54 5.35
CA SER A 91 -10.26 -5.07 4.43
C SER A 91 -8.82 -4.89 4.89
N THR A 92 -8.62 -4.35 6.10
CA THR A 92 -7.29 -4.03 6.62
C THR A 92 -6.73 -5.19 7.42
N PHE A 93 -5.52 -5.60 7.04
CA PHE A 93 -4.71 -6.56 7.75
C PHE A 93 -3.62 -5.83 8.54
N PHE A 94 -3.80 -5.73 9.86
CA PHE A 94 -2.97 -4.92 10.75
C PHE A 94 -2.76 -5.59 12.11
N TRP A 95 -1.48 -5.77 12.48
CA TRP A 95 -1.10 -6.58 13.63
C TRP A 95 -1.35 -5.92 14.99
N ILE A 96 -1.33 -4.58 15.10
CA ILE A 96 -1.46 -3.90 16.41
C ILE A 96 -2.85 -4.12 16.99
N GLN A 97 -3.91 -4.04 16.17
CA GLN A 97 -5.27 -4.29 16.66
C GLN A 97 -5.40 -5.71 17.23
N ALA A 98 -4.91 -6.72 16.49
CA ALA A 98 -4.90 -8.10 16.95
C ALA A 98 -4.03 -8.30 18.20
N TYR A 99 -2.93 -7.54 18.32
CA TYR A 99 -2.07 -7.59 19.49
C TYR A 99 -2.71 -6.97 20.73
N GLU A 100 -3.43 -5.86 20.58
CA GLU A 100 -4.20 -5.28 21.68
C GLU A 100 -5.31 -6.22 22.15
N ASP A 101 -6.01 -6.87 21.22
CA ASP A 101 -7.01 -7.88 21.55
C ASP A 101 -6.38 -9.08 22.29
N TYR A 102 -5.16 -9.47 21.87
CA TYR A 102 -4.37 -10.49 22.56
C TYR A 102 -3.99 -10.07 24.00
N LEU A 103 -3.52 -8.83 24.19
CA LEU A 103 -3.19 -8.30 25.52
C LEU A 103 -4.43 -8.21 26.43
N ASN A 104 -5.57 -7.79 25.89
CA ASN A 104 -6.82 -7.73 26.64
C ASN A 104 -7.30 -9.11 27.12
N PHE A 105 -7.00 -10.17 26.37
CA PHE A 105 -7.44 -11.53 26.72
C PHE A 105 -6.42 -12.31 27.55
N TYR A 106 -5.13 -12.20 27.22
CA TYR A 106 -4.05 -13.01 27.81
C TYR A 106 -3.06 -12.22 28.66
N GLY A 107 -3.03 -10.89 28.52
CA GLY A 107 -2.08 -10.03 29.20
C GLY A 107 -2.37 -9.87 30.68
N GLU A 108 -1.32 -9.61 31.46
CA GLU A 108 -1.46 -9.22 32.87
C GLU A 108 -2.00 -7.79 33.01
N ASN A 109 -1.68 -6.94 32.03
CA ASN A 109 -2.14 -5.55 31.92
C ASN A 109 -2.68 -5.29 30.51
N GLU A 110 -3.67 -4.42 30.39
CA GLU A 110 -4.27 -3.98 29.11
C GLU A 110 -3.39 -2.96 28.35
N GLU A 111 -2.29 -2.51 28.95
CA GLU A 111 -1.39 -1.54 28.35
C GLU A 111 -0.44 -2.17 27.32
N PHE A 112 -0.12 -1.43 26.26
CA PHE A 112 0.81 -1.88 25.24
C PHE A 112 2.21 -2.13 25.83
N THR A 113 2.70 -3.36 25.71
CA THR A 113 4.06 -3.77 26.11
C THR A 113 4.74 -4.51 24.96
N TYR A 114 6.07 -4.47 24.89
CA TYR A 114 6.82 -5.27 23.92
C TYR A 114 7.09 -6.70 24.40
N THR A 115 6.99 -6.97 25.70
CA THR A 115 7.40 -8.25 26.32
C THR A 115 6.59 -9.45 25.82
N GLU A 116 5.32 -9.24 25.50
CA GLU A 116 4.42 -10.31 25.02
C GLU A 116 4.48 -10.51 23.50
N ILE A 117 5.15 -9.63 22.76
CA ILE A 117 5.24 -9.71 21.28
C ILE A 117 5.82 -11.05 20.79
N PRO A 118 6.92 -11.57 21.34
CA PRO A 118 7.46 -12.86 20.91
C PRO A 118 6.46 -14.00 21.12
N ARG A 119 5.68 -13.95 22.21
CA ARG A 119 4.66 -14.96 22.52
C ARG A 119 3.47 -14.85 21.58
N PHE A 120 3.01 -13.63 21.31
CA PHE A 120 1.97 -13.33 20.32
C PHE A 120 2.35 -13.87 18.94
N PHE A 121 3.55 -13.57 18.45
CA PHE A 121 4.03 -14.04 17.14
C PHE A 121 4.34 -15.54 17.07
N LYS A 122 4.42 -16.24 18.21
CA LYS A 122 4.57 -17.70 18.26
C LYS A 122 3.24 -18.41 18.52
N SER A 123 2.15 -17.67 18.72
CA SER A 123 0.83 -18.26 18.94
C SER A 123 0.26 -18.86 17.65
N ALA A 124 -0.50 -19.94 17.77
CA ALA A 124 -1.11 -20.61 16.62
C ALA A 124 -2.08 -19.71 15.85
N GLU A 125 -2.64 -18.69 16.52
CA GLU A 125 -3.65 -17.79 15.95
C GLU A 125 -3.03 -16.56 15.29
N ASN A 126 -1.85 -16.10 15.73
CA ASN A 126 -1.28 -14.82 15.30
C ASN A 126 0.11 -14.93 14.65
N PHE A 127 0.65 -16.14 14.48
CA PHE A 127 2.01 -16.33 13.95
C PHE A 127 2.23 -15.66 12.59
N PHE A 128 1.19 -15.58 11.76
CA PHE A 128 1.30 -15.00 10.42
C PHE A 128 1.64 -13.51 10.44
N PHE A 129 1.26 -12.77 11.50
CA PHE A 129 1.58 -11.35 11.64
C PHE A 129 3.08 -11.09 11.81
N SER A 130 3.84 -12.10 12.27
CA SER A 130 5.30 -12.00 12.39
C SER A 130 5.97 -11.68 11.05
N SER A 131 5.36 -12.09 9.92
CA SER A 131 5.86 -11.78 8.58
C SER A 131 5.72 -10.29 8.21
N SER A 132 4.83 -9.56 8.88
CA SER A 132 4.55 -8.15 8.61
C SER A 132 5.39 -7.19 9.44
N VAL A 133 6.12 -7.71 10.44
CA VAL A 133 6.82 -6.90 11.46
C VAL A 133 8.28 -7.30 11.54
N LYS A 134 9.18 -6.31 11.43
CA LYS A 134 10.59 -6.49 11.71
C LYS A 134 10.86 -6.22 13.18
N TYR A 135 11.01 -7.30 13.94
CA TYR A 135 11.25 -7.24 15.37
C TYR A 135 12.54 -7.92 15.83
N ASN A 136 13.07 -7.49 16.97
CA ASN A 136 14.20 -8.10 17.66
C ASN A 136 13.72 -8.73 18.96
N GLU A 137 13.67 -10.06 19.00
CA GLU A 137 13.12 -10.82 20.13
C GLU A 137 13.78 -10.47 21.47
N THR A 138 15.10 -10.31 21.53
CA THR A 138 15.81 -9.96 22.78
C THR A 138 15.40 -8.58 23.28
N ALA A 139 15.34 -7.59 22.38
CA ALA A 139 14.90 -6.23 22.74
C ALA A 139 13.42 -6.23 23.18
N CYS A 140 12.57 -7.05 22.58
CA CYS A 140 11.17 -7.18 23.00
C CYS A 140 11.04 -7.71 24.43
N LEU A 141 11.80 -8.75 24.78
CA LEU A 141 11.81 -9.32 26.14
C LEU A 141 12.30 -8.33 27.21
N GLU A 142 13.18 -7.40 26.84
CA GLU A 142 13.67 -6.32 27.70
C GLU A 142 12.74 -5.09 27.71
N ASN A 143 11.60 -5.17 27.01
CA ASN A 143 10.69 -4.05 26.78
C ASN A 143 11.39 -2.82 26.17
N ASP A 144 12.40 -3.02 25.32
CA ASP A 144 13.19 -1.96 24.71
C ASP A 144 12.51 -1.42 23.43
N PRO A 145 12.55 -0.11 23.15
CA PRO A 145 11.92 0.48 21.96
C PRO A 145 12.51 -0.04 20.64
N ASN A 146 13.72 -0.60 20.64
CA ASN A 146 14.30 -1.26 19.46
C ASN A 146 13.66 -2.64 19.18
N CYS A 147 12.69 -3.08 19.98
CA CYS A 147 11.89 -4.27 19.72
C CYS A 147 11.30 -4.24 18.31
N ILE A 148 10.67 -3.13 17.88
CA ILE A 148 10.10 -3.01 16.54
C ILE A 148 10.76 -1.86 15.79
N THR A 149 11.39 -2.18 14.67
CA THR A 149 12.11 -1.19 13.86
C THR A 149 11.31 -0.72 12.64
N SER A 150 10.50 -1.62 12.08
CA SER A 150 9.64 -1.31 10.93
C SER A 150 8.55 -2.37 10.80
N PHE A 151 7.43 -2.03 10.21
CA PHE A 151 6.40 -2.99 9.83
C PHE A 151 5.66 -2.51 8.59
N PHE A 152 4.79 -3.35 8.04
CA PHE A 152 3.78 -2.91 7.10
C PHE A 152 2.40 -3.41 7.52
N PHE A 153 1.38 -2.74 7.02
CA PHE A 153 0.00 -3.23 7.06
C PHE A 153 -0.53 -3.28 5.64
N MET A 154 -1.56 -4.09 5.41
CA MET A 154 -2.21 -4.19 4.11
C MET A 154 -3.63 -3.68 4.21
N THR A 155 -4.09 -2.96 3.20
CA THR A 155 -5.51 -2.60 3.06
C THR A 155 -5.88 -2.66 1.58
N ASN A 156 -7.15 -2.89 1.27
CA ASN A 156 -7.55 -3.21 -0.09
C ASN A 156 -8.29 -2.06 -0.76
N PHE A 157 -8.14 -1.98 -2.08
CA PHE A 157 -8.78 -1.00 -2.94
C PHE A 157 -9.57 -1.71 -4.03
N HIS A 158 -10.51 -0.99 -4.65
CA HIS A 158 -11.41 -1.57 -5.64
C HIS A 158 -11.65 -0.68 -6.87
N GLY A 159 -12.15 -1.31 -7.93
CA GLY A 159 -12.73 -0.64 -9.10
C GLY A 159 -11.72 -0.12 -10.13
N HIS A 160 -10.46 0.06 -9.75
CA HIS A 160 -9.42 0.66 -10.60
C HIS A 160 -8.13 -0.17 -10.54
N ILE A 161 -7.66 -0.61 -11.70
CA ILE A 161 -6.46 -1.46 -11.82
C ILE A 161 -5.49 -1.00 -12.90
N LYS A 162 -5.99 -0.24 -13.89
CA LYS A 162 -5.13 0.23 -14.98
C LYS A 162 -4.25 1.36 -14.45
N TYR A 163 -3.00 1.39 -14.92
CA TYR A 163 -2.01 2.38 -14.49
C TYR A 163 -2.53 3.82 -14.46
N HIS A 164 -3.20 4.28 -15.51
CA HIS A 164 -3.74 5.65 -15.58
C HIS A 164 -4.93 5.89 -14.64
N GLU A 165 -5.72 4.85 -14.34
CA GLU A 165 -6.85 4.92 -13.40
C GLU A 165 -6.38 5.02 -11.95
N LEU A 166 -5.16 4.53 -11.64
CA LEU A 166 -4.57 4.55 -10.30
C LEU A 166 -3.95 5.91 -9.93
N ILE A 167 -3.81 6.85 -10.87
CA ILE A 167 -3.20 8.18 -10.62
C ILE A 167 -3.87 8.92 -9.44
N PRO A 168 -5.21 8.99 -9.34
CA PRO A 168 -5.86 9.65 -8.20
C PRO A 168 -5.56 8.96 -6.87
N ALA A 169 -5.54 7.62 -6.85
CA ALA A 169 -5.24 6.83 -5.66
C ALA A 169 -3.80 7.07 -5.19
N VAL A 170 -2.82 6.97 -6.09
CA VAL A 170 -1.41 7.20 -5.78
C VAL A 170 -1.17 8.63 -5.28
N LYS A 171 -1.80 9.64 -5.90
CA LYS A 171 -1.74 11.03 -5.42
C LYS A 171 -2.28 11.17 -4.00
N ASP A 172 -3.38 10.49 -3.70
CA ASP A 172 -3.99 10.52 -2.38
C ASP A 172 -3.13 9.81 -1.33
N TRP A 173 -2.54 8.67 -1.67
CA TRP A 173 -1.59 7.95 -0.80
C TRP A 173 -0.37 8.79 -0.48
N ARG A 174 0.22 9.50 -1.47
CA ARG A 174 1.32 10.44 -1.26
C ARG A 174 0.90 11.58 -0.33
N ARG A 175 -0.30 12.14 -0.55
CA ARG A 175 -0.85 13.19 0.31
C ARG A 175 -1.00 12.73 1.76
N ILE A 176 -1.49 11.51 1.98
CA ILE A 176 -1.61 10.90 3.32
C ILE A 176 -0.22 10.70 3.93
N ALA A 177 0.69 10.04 3.22
CA ALA A 177 2.05 9.79 3.71
C ALA A 177 2.80 11.08 4.08
N ALA A 178 2.63 12.15 3.28
CA ALA A 178 3.24 13.45 3.54
C ALA A 178 2.79 14.13 4.83
N LYS A 179 1.63 13.74 5.41
CA LYS A 179 1.19 14.22 6.73
C LYS A 179 2.04 13.65 7.88
N TYR A 180 2.73 12.53 7.66
CA TYR A 180 3.43 11.77 8.69
C TYR A 180 4.93 11.60 8.37
N PRO A 181 5.68 12.69 8.15
CA PRO A 181 7.09 12.62 7.72
C PRO A 181 7.98 11.88 8.72
N ASP A 182 7.71 12.03 10.02
CA ASP A 182 8.50 11.41 11.08
C ASP A 182 8.39 9.87 11.08
N TYR A 183 7.28 9.33 10.58
CA TYR A 183 6.98 7.90 10.56
C TYR A 183 7.54 7.17 9.33
N LYS A 184 8.03 7.93 8.34
CA LYS A 184 8.59 7.40 7.09
C LYS A 184 7.64 6.39 6.44
N VAL A 185 6.42 6.86 6.14
CA VAL A 185 5.34 6.05 5.58
C VAL A 185 5.49 5.93 4.07
N TYR A 186 5.50 4.70 3.54
CA TYR A 186 5.63 4.44 2.11
C TYR A 186 4.55 3.46 1.64
N PRO A 187 3.55 3.93 0.87
CA PRO A 187 2.59 3.05 0.22
C PRO A 187 3.24 2.35 -0.98
N TYR A 188 2.94 1.07 -1.16
CA TYR A 188 3.46 0.22 -2.22
C TYR A 188 2.35 -0.64 -2.82
N SER A 189 2.32 -0.70 -4.14
CA SER A 189 1.58 -1.69 -4.92
C SER A 189 2.42 -2.07 -6.13
N GLU A 190 2.17 -3.22 -6.74
CA GLU A 190 2.92 -3.67 -7.93
C GLU A 190 2.83 -2.68 -9.10
N HIS A 191 1.72 -1.94 -9.19
CA HIS A 191 1.50 -0.93 -10.22
C HIS A 191 2.07 0.45 -9.86
N ALA A 192 2.24 0.76 -8.57
CA ALA A 192 2.62 2.10 -8.13
C ALA A 192 3.92 2.63 -8.77
N PRO A 193 5.05 1.88 -8.84
CA PRO A 193 6.29 2.39 -9.43
C PRO A 193 6.19 2.87 -10.89
N PHE A 194 5.21 2.38 -11.65
CA PHE A 194 4.97 2.78 -13.04
C PHE A 194 4.06 4.00 -13.17
N VAL A 195 3.19 4.22 -12.17
CA VAL A 195 2.26 5.37 -12.10
C VAL A 195 2.88 6.56 -11.37
N ASP A 196 3.81 6.28 -10.44
CA ASP A 196 4.46 7.23 -9.53
C ASP A 196 5.66 7.95 -10.18
N GLN A 197 5.93 7.76 -11.48
CA GLN A 197 7.01 8.46 -12.21
C GLN A 197 6.78 9.97 -12.37
#